data_AF-T0Y981-F1
#
_entry.id   AF-T0Y981-F1
#
_cell.length_a   1.000
_cell.length_b   1.000
_cell.length_c   1.000
_cell.angle_alpha   90.00
_cell.angle_beta   90.00
_cell.angle_gamma   90.00
#
_symmetry.space_group_name_H-M   'P 1'
#
loop_
_entity.id
_entity.type
_entity.pdbx_description
1 polymer ?
#
loop_
_entity_poly.entity_id
_entity_poly.type
_entity_poly.pdbx_seq_one_letter_code
_entity_poly.pdbx_strand_id
1 'polypeptide(L)'
;FLSGGERRLVMFAAAIAQDSEIILMDEPTTFLDVEKRMRVLSIIHNLRKTGKTLIGVFHEVDILYSHCDSIILLKNGEPITFGNPVEKINKDTLLRTFGVEFIEFESPFGTRFEPDYKKHNISISEGMNSF
;
A
#
# COMPACT_ATOMS: atom_id res chain seq x y z
N PHE A 1 -1.69 15.00 -24.71
CA PHE A 1 -1.67 15.10 -23.24
C PHE A 1 -1.74 13.70 -22.66
N LEU A 2 -0.95 13.38 -21.64
CA LEU A 2 -1.03 12.09 -20.95
C LEU A 2 -2.08 12.20 -19.83
N SER A 3 -2.89 11.17 -19.65
CA SER A 3 -3.72 11.00 -18.46
C SER A 3 -2.86 10.90 -17.20
N GLY A 4 -3.44 11.15 -16.02
CA GLY A 4 -2.72 11.03 -14.74
C GLY A 4 -2.04 9.67 -14.57
N GLY A 5 -2.73 8.59 -14.96
CA GLY A 5 -2.17 7.23 -14.92
C GLY A 5 -1.03 7.01 -15.91
N GLU A 6 -1.12 7.53 -17.14
CA GLU A 6 -0.03 7.44 -18.11
C GLU A 6 1.20 8.25 -17.66
N ARG A 7 1.00 9.43 -17.08
CA ARG A 7 2.11 10.21 -16.50
C ARG A 7 2.81 9.43 -15.39
N ARG A 8 2.05 8.73 -14.54
CA ARG A 8 2.61 7.90 -13.45
C ARG A 8 3.41 6.71 -13.99
N LEU A 9 2.90 6.04 -15.02
CA LEU A 9 3.63 4.96 -15.70
C LEU A 9 4.94 5.44 -16.34
N VAL A 10 4.96 6.63 -16.95
CA VAL A 10 6.18 7.24 -17.51
C VAL A 10 7.20 7.54 -16.40
N MET A 11 6.76 8.10 -15.28
CA MET A 11 7.64 8.34 -14.12
C MET A 11 8.22 7.04 -13.57
N PHE A 12 7.41 5.99 -13.50
CA PHE A 12 7.83 4.66 -13.08
C PHE A 12 8.90 4.08 -14.03
N ALA A 13 8.65 4.16 -15.34
CA ALA A 13 9.60 3.72 -16.36
C ALA A 13 10.92 4.50 -16.30
N ALA A 14 10.85 5.81 -16.06
CA ALA A 14 12.03 6.66 -15.91
C ALA A 14 12.87 6.26 -14.68
N ALA A 15 12.23 5.99 -13.55
CA ALA A 15 12.92 5.52 -12.34
C ALA A 15 13.59 4.15 -12.55
N ILE A 16 12.94 3.24 -13.27
CA ILE A 16 13.53 1.94 -13.62
C ILE A 16 14.73 2.10 -14.54
N ALA A 17 14.62 2.98 -15.54
CA ALA A 17 15.67 3.19 -16.53
C ALA A 17 16.97 3.77 -15.94
N GLN A 18 16.92 4.35 -14.74
CA GLN A 18 18.11 4.80 -14.01
C GLN A 18 18.94 3.67 -13.42
N ASP A 19 18.48 2.42 -13.52
CA ASP A 19 19.15 1.21 -13.00
C ASP A 19 19.59 1.30 -11.53
N SER A 20 18.83 2.04 -10.71
CA SER A 20 19.16 2.22 -9.30
C SER A 20 19.06 0.92 -8.50
N GLU A 21 19.91 0.77 -7.48
CA GLU A 21 19.86 -0.36 -6.54
C GLU A 21 18.68 -0.26 -5.57
N ILE A 22 18.28 0.97 -5.24
CA ILE A 22 17.17 1.29 -4.34
C ILE A 22 16.17 2.19 -5.08
N ILE A 23 14.89 1.84 -5.04
CA ILE A 23 13.80 2.61 -5.63
C ILE A 23 12.81 2.98 -4.53
N LEU A 24 12.59 4.29 -4.36
CA LEU A 24 11.59 4.84 -3.45
C LEU A 24 10.31 5.18 -4.23
N MET A 25 9.15 4.77 -3.71
CA MET A 25 7.85 4.98 -4.36
C MET A 25 6.86 5.57 -3.36
N ASP A 26 6.42 6.79 -3.63
CA ASP A 26 5.34 7.39 -2.86
C ASP A 26 4.00 7.09 -3.53
N GLU A 27 3.20 6.26 -2.88
CA GLU A 27 1.90 5.79 -3.33
C GLU A 27 1.82 5.40 -4.82
N PRO A 28 2.53 4.34 -5.26
CA PRO A 28 2.68 4.05 -6.69
C PRO A 28 1.36 3.64 -7.39
N THR A 29 0.32 3.30 -6.64
CA THR A 29 -0.96 2.76 -7.13
C THR A 29 -2.13 3.72 -7.06
N THR A 30 -1.97 4.91 -6.46
CA THR A 30 -3.07 5.88 -6.30
C THR A 30 -3.56 6.38 -7.66
N PHE A 31 -4.86 6.70 -7.78
CA PHE A 31 -5.51 7.19 -8.99
C PHE A 31 -5.36 6.28 -10.23
N LEU A 32 -4.96 5.02 -10.06
CA LEU A 32 -4.93 4.02 -11.12
C LEU A 32 -6.20 3.17 -11.06
N ASP A 33 -6.77 2.90 -12.24
CA ASP A 33 -7.78 1.85 -12.38
C ASP A 33 -7.18 0.47 -12.06
N VAL A 34 -8.06 -0.53 -11.90
CA VAL A 34 -7.67 -1.89 -11.50
C VAL A 34 -6.63 -2.49 -12.45
N GLU A 35 -6.80 -2.30 -13.77
CA GLU A 35 -5.88 -2.83 -14.78
C GLU A 35 -4.48 -2.22 -14.66
N LYS A 36 -4.40 -0.88 -14.60
CA LYS A 36 -3.13 -0.16 -14.47
C LYS A 36 -2.44 -0.46 -13.15
N ARG A 37 -3.21 -0.61 -12.06
CA ARG A 37 -2.67 -1.01 -10.75
C ARG A 37 -2.01 -2.38 -10.83
N MET A 38 -2.70 -3.37 -11.40
CA MET A 38 -2.14 -4.71 -11.58
C MET A 38 -0.88 -4.71 -12.44
N ARG A 39 -0.84 -3.85 -13.47
CA ARG A 39 0.37 -3.63 -14.27
C ARG A 39 1.53 -3.07 -13.44
N VAL A 40 1.30 -2.04 -12.63
CA VAL A 40 2.34 -1.45 -11.76
C VAL A 40 2.85 -2.48 -10.75
N LEU A 41 1.96 -3.20 -10.07
CA LEU A 41 2.33 -4.26 -9.12
C LEU A 41 3.14 -5.38 -9.79
N SER A 42 2.80 -5.74 -11.03
CA SER A 42 3.57 -6.72 -11.81
C SER A 42 4.98 -6.23 -12.14
N ILE A 43 5.14 -4.93 -12.43
CA ILE A 43 6.47 -4.33 -12.67
C ILE A 43 7.28 -4.34 -11.38
N ILE A 44 6.69 -3.90 -10.25
CA ILE A 44 7.31 -3.96 -8.91
C ILE A 44 7.83 -5.38 -8.62
N HIS A 45 6.99 -6.39 -8.86
CA HIS A 45 7.35 -7.79 -8.66
C HIS A 45 8.54 -8.23 -9.52
N ASN A 46 8.59 -7.80 -10.79
CA ASN A 46 9.69 -8.13 -11.68
C ASN A 46 10.99 -7.42 -11.29
N LEU A 47 10.93 -6.16 -10.85
CA LEU A 47 12.10 -5.42 -10.36
C LEU A 47 12.67 -6.06 -9.09
N ARG A 48 11.80 -6.54 -8.20
CA ARG A 48 12.23 -7.27 -7.02
C ARG A 48 13.05 -8.51 -7.39
N LYS A 49 12.63 -9.25 -8.42
CA LYS A 49 13.35 -10.45 -8.90
C LYS A 49 14.75 -10.15 -9.46
N THR A 50 15.04 -8.91 -9.84
CA THR A 50 16.38 -8.52 -10.29
C THR A 50 17.33 -8.16 -9.15
N GLY A 51 16.90 -8.32 -7.88
CA GLY A 51 17.70 -8.04 -6.70
C GLY A 51 17.67 -6.58 -6.24
N LYS A 52 16.80 -5.75 -6.84
CA LYS A 52 16.64 -4.34 -6.43
C LYS A 52 15.85 -4.23 -5.13
N THR A 53 16.22 -3.24 -4.32
CA THR A 53 15.49 -2.89 -3.09
C THR A 53 14.39 -1.90 -3.41
N LEU A 54 13.15 -2.22 -3.04
CA LEU A 54 11.98 -1.38 -3.29
C LEU A 54 11.40 -0.94 -1.95
N ILE A 55 11.28 0.36 -1.73
CA ILE A 55 10.62 0.93 -0.56
C ILE A 55 9.44 1.75 -1.04
N GLY A 56 8.24 1.39 -0.58
CA GLY A 56 7.01 2.03 -1.00
C GLY A 56 6.14 2.45 0.17
N VAL A 57 5.48 3.59 0.03
CA VAL A 57 4.39 4.01 0.92
C VAL A 57 3.07 3.55 0.31
N PHE A 58 2.26 2.84 1.10
CA PHE A 58 0.96 2.34 0.68
C PHE A 58 -0.07 2.56 1.79
N HIS A 59 -1.31 2.86 1.40
CA HIS A 59 -2.45 2.98 2.31
C HIS A 59 -3.39 1.76 2.26
N GLU A 60 -3.25 0.88 1.26
CA GLU A 60 -4.11 -0.30 1.10
C GLU A 60 -3.50 -1.51 1.83
N VAL A 61 -4.14 -1.94 2.93
CA VAL A 61 -3.68 -3.05 3.78
C VAL A 61 -3.55 -4.36 2.99
N ASP A 62 -4.45 -4.61 2.03
CA ASP A 62 -4.41 -5.82 1.20
C ASP A 62 -3.17 -5.89 0.31
N ILE A 63 -2.72 -4.74 -0.20
CA ILE A 63 -1.48 -4.66 -0.98
C ILE A 63 -0.29 -4.97 -0.07
N LEU A 64 -0.23 -4.34 1.11
CA LEU A 64 0.83 -4.55 2.09
C LEU A 64 0.94 -6.02 2.49
N TYR A 65 -0.20 -6.68 2.71
CA TYR A 65 -0.26 -8.08 3.10
C TYR A 65 0.24 -9.03 2.00
N SER A 66 -0.02 -8.70 0.73
CA SER A 66 0.15 -9.65 -0.39
C SER A 66 1.43 -9.41 -1.21
N HIS A 67 1.98 -8.20 -1.18
CA HIS A 67 3.06 -7.79 -2.10
C HIS A 67 4.34 -7.33 -1.42
N CYS A 68 4.37 -7.17 -0.09
CA CYS A 68 5.54 -6.70 0.65
C CYS A 68 6.26 -7.85 1.38
N ASP A 69 7.58 -7.76 1.45
CA ASP A 69 8.41 -8.68 2.25
C ASP A 69 8.47 -8.28 3.72
N SER A 70 8.41 -6.98 3.96
CA SER A 70 8.43 -6.37 5.28
C SER A 70 7.68 -5.07 5.23
N ILE A 71 7.07 -4.71 6.36
CA ILE A 71 6.33 -3.45 6.53
C ILE A 71 6.81 -2.74 7.79
N ILE A 72 6.71 -1.42 7.76
CA ILE A 72 6.75 -0.57 8.95
C ILE A 72 5.38 0.10 9.02
N LEU A 73 4.64 -0.13 10.11
CA LEU A 73 3.43 0.64 10.40
C LEU A 73 3.84 1.87 11.20
N LEU A 74 3.43 3.06 10.74
CA LEU A 74 3.80 4.35 11.32
C LEU A 74 2.58 5.09 11.83
N LYS A 75 2.70 5.77 12.97
CA LYS A 75 1.72 6.75 13.45
C LYS A 75 2.44 7.94 14.05
N ASN A 76 2.06 9.14 13.63
CA ASN A 76 2.64 10.40 14.11
C ASN A 76 4.18 10.44 14.01
N GLY A 77 4.74 9.85 12.95
CA GLY A 77 6.18 9.76 12.75
C GLY A 77 6.89 8.64 13.52
N GLU A 78 6.19 7.90 14.38
CA GLU A 78 6.76 6.84 15.20
C GLU A 78 6.39 5.43 14.68
N PRO A 79 7.33 4.47 14.69
CA PRO A 79 7.05 3.09 14.32
C PRO A 79 6.21 2.38 15.38
N ILE A 80 5.05 1.90 14.96
CA ILE A 80 4.17 1.03 15.77
C ILE A 80 4.70 -0.40 15.75
N THR A 81 5.15 -0.88 14.59
CA THR A 81 5.72 -2.22 14.41
C THR A 81 6.53 -2.30 13.11
N PHE A 82 7.45 -3.26 13.05
CA PHE A 82 8.24 -3.61 11.87
C PHE A 82 8.37 -5.13 11.75
N GLY A 83 8.26 -5.67 10.52
CA GLY A 83 8.51 -7.08 10.23
C GLY A 83 7.67 -7.63 9.09
N ASN A 84 7.53 -8.96 9.04
CA ASN A 84 6.73 -9.64 8.03
C ASN A 84 5.24 -9.21 8.10
N PRO A 85 4.58 -8.89 6.97
CA PRO A 85 3.19 -8.44 6.98
C PRO A 85 2.22 -9.42 7.66
N VAL A 86 2.38 -10.73 7.44
CA VAL A 86 1.50 -11.76 8.01
C VAL A 86 1.55 -11.77 9.53
N GLU A 87 2.72 -11.50 10.10
CA GLU A 87 2.90 -11.45 11.56
C GLU A 87 2.48 -10.10 12.15
N LYS A 88 2.67 -9.01 11.40
CA LYS A 88 2.54 -7.64 11.93
C LYS A 88 1.20 -6.98 11.63
N ILE A 89 0.46 -7.44 10.63
CA ILE A 89 -0.89 -6.95 10.33
C ILE A 89 -1.91 -7.75 11.13
N ASN A 90 -2.52 -7.11 12.11
CA ASN A 90 -3.64 -7.66 12.89
C ASN A 90 -4.54 -6.52 13.37
N LYS A 91 -5.68 -6.84 13.97
CA LYS A 91 -6.65 -5.82 14.43
C LYS A 91 -6.05 -4.80 15.39
N ASP A 92 -5.19 -5.21 16.33
CA ASP A 92 -4.56 -4.31 17.29
C ASP A 92 -3.60 -3.33 16.60
N THR A 93 -2.70 -3.85 15.76
CA THR A 93 -1.70 -3.00 15.09
C THR A 93 -2.36 -2.05 14.08
N LEU A 94 -3.41 -2.50 13.38
CA LEU A 94 -4.20 -1.67 12.48
C LEU A 94 -4.98 -0.59 13.24
N LEU A 95 -5.66 -0.93 14.34
CA LEU A 95 -6.36 0.04 15.19
C LEU A 95 -5.40 1.09 15.74
N ARG A 96 -4.25 0.66 16.26
CA ARG A 96 -3.24 1.58 16.79
C ARG A 96 -2.71 2.50 15.71
N THR A 97 -2.51 2.00 14.49
CA THR A 97 -1.96 2.76 13.35
C THR A 97 -2.98 3.74 12.76
N PHE A 98 -4.16 3.27 12.37
CA PHE A 98 -5.16 4.06 11.65
C PHE A 98 -6.21 4.71 12.54
N GLY A 99 -6.34 4.28 13.80
CA GLY A 99 -7.34 4.80 14.73
C GLY A 99 -8.78 4.33 14.47
N VAL A 100 -8.96 3.32 13.61
CA VAL A 100 -10.26 2.72 13.29
C VAL A 100 -10.20 1.20 13.48
N GLU A 101 -11.31 0.58 13.86
CA GLU A 101 -11.39 -0.88 13.93
C GLU A 101 -11.35 -1.50 12.53
N PHE A 102 -10.83 -2.72 12.43
CA PHE A 102 -10.82 -3.50 11.18
C PHE A 102 -11.55 -4.83 11.39
N ILE A 103 -12.35 -5.19 10.39
CA ILE A 103 -12.96 -6.51 10.25
C ILE A 103 -11.94 -7.41 9.57
N GLU A 104 -11.71 -8.57 10.16
CA GLU A 104 -10.87 -9.61 9.59
C GLU A 104 -11.78 -10.68 9.01
N PHE A 105 -11.50 -11.11 7.79
CA PHE A 105 -12.24 -12.17 7.11
C PHE A 105 -11.31 -13.02 6.24
N GLU A 106 -11.70 -14.28 6.05
CA GLU A 106 -11.03 -15.17 5.11
C GLU A 106 -11.52 -14.94 3.69
N SER A 107 -10.58 -14.91 2.74
CA SER A 107 -10.84 -14.92 1.31
C SER A 107 -10.12 -16.10 0.64
N PRO A 108 -10.46 -16.46 -0.61
CA PRO A 108 -9.68 -17.43 -1.39
C PRO A 108 -8.19 -17.07 -1.55
N PHE A 109 -7.83 -15.82 -1.26
CA PHE A 109 -6.47 -15.28 -1.37
C PHE A 109 -5.80 -15.05 0.00
N GLY A 110 -6.35 -15.63 1.08
CA GLY A 110 -5.87 -15.50 2.45
C GLY A 110 -6.65 -14.49 3.28
N THR A 111 -6.14 -14.20 4.48
CA THR A 111 -6.71 -13.23 5.43
C THR A 111 -6.73 -11.82 4.85
N ARG A 112 -7.86 -11.14 5.00
CA ARG A 112 -8.10 -9.77 4.54
C ARG A 112 -8.60 -8.90 5.69
N PHE A 113 -8.37 -7.59 5.57
CA PHE A 113 -8.75 -6.60 6.56
C PHE A 113 -9.48 -5.44 5.90
N GLU A 114 -10.70 -5.16 6.34
CA GLU A 114 -11.48 -4.00 5.89
C GLU A 114 -11.79 -3.08 7.07
N PRO A 115 -11.69 -1.74 6.91
CA PRO A 115 -12.03 -0.83 8.00
C PRO A 115 -13.53 -0.90 8.36
N ASP A 116 -13.83 -1.00 9.65
CA ASP A 116 -15.19 -0.94 10.18
C ASP A 116 -15.62 0.52 10.42
N TYR A 117 -16.12 1.15 9.36
CA TYR A 117 -16.66 2.51 9.45
C TYR A 117 -18.03 2.60 10.13
N LYS A 118 -18.67 1.48 10.50
CA LYS A 118 -20.03 1.51 11.07
C LYS A 118 -20.04 1.74 12.58
N LYS A 119 -18.96 1.40 13.29
CA LYS A 119 -18.87 1.51 14.75
C LYS A 119 -18.46 2.88 15.27
N HIS A 120 -17.74 3.65 14.47
CA HIS A 120 -17.42 5.03 14.80
C HIS A 120 -18.37 5.89 13.97
N ASN A 121 -19.10 6.83 14.58
CA ASN A 121 -19.96 7.82 13.91
C ASN A 121 -19.13 8.79 13.02
N ILE A 122 -18.29 8.27 12.13
CA ILE A 122 -17.51 9.01 11.17
C ILE A 122 -18.41 9.12 9.94
N SER A 123 -19.17 10.21 9.88
CA SER A 123 -19.83 10.62 8.67
C SER A 123 -18.81 10.60 7.53
N ILE A 124 -19.11 9.85 6.48
CA ILE A 124 -18.25 9.58 5.30
C ILE A 124 -17.80 10.87 4.58
N SER A 125 -18.26 12.06 5.02
CA SER A 125 -17.92 13.37 4.51
C SER A 125 -16.56 13.94 4.94
N GLU A 126 -15.93 13.45 6.01
CA GLU A 126 -14.68 14.05 6.53
C GLU A 126 -13.39 13.35 6.06
N GLY A 127 -13.46 12.08 5.64
CA GLY A 127 -12.29 11.33 5.16
C GLY A 127 -11.89 11.59 3.70
N MET A 128 -12.68 12.34 2.94
CA MET A 128 -12.44 12.63 1.52
C MET A 128 -12.00 14.08 1.22
N ASN A 129 -11.89 14.94 2.24
CA ASN A 129 -11.59 16.38 2.05
C ASN A 129 -10.25 16.84 2.66
N SER A 130 -9.33 15.91 2.92
CA SER A 130 -7.98 16.27 3.35
C SER A 130 -6.90 15.52 2.57
N PHE A 131 -7.04 15.36 1.26
CA PHE A 131 -5.94 14.97 0.36
C PHE A 131 -6.13 15.57 -1.04
#